data_AF-A0A3C0KFJ6-F1
#
_entry.id   AF-A0A3C0KFJ6-F1
#
_cell.length_a   1.000
_cell.length_b   1.000
_cell.length_c   1.000
_cell.angle_alpha   90.00
_cell.angle_beta   90.00
_cell.angle_gamma   90.00
#
_symmetry.space_group_name_H-M   'P 1'
#
loop_
_entity.id
_entity.type
_entity.pdbx_description
1 polymer ?
#
loop_
_entity_poly.entity_id
_entity_poly.type
_entity_poly.pdbx_seq_one_letter_code
_entity_poly.pdbx_strand_id
1 'polypeptide(L)' 'PSFADIFFNNCFKNGLLPIVLSESQVDQLFNEVAAFPGYQLTIDLERQVIVKPQGEEIPFEVNAFRKYCLLNG' A
#
# COMPACT_ATOMS: atom_id res chain seq x y z
N PRO A 1 -3.10 -0.18 -12.39
CA PRO A 1 -4.35 -0.58 -11.68
C PRO A 1 -4.91 0.59 -10.88
N SER A 2 -6.23 0.81 -10.87
CA SER A 2 -6.86 1.92 -10.12
C SER A 2 -8.07 1.43 -9.32
N PHE A 3 -8.42 2.17 -8.26
CA PHE A 3 -9.62 1.94 -7.48
C PHE A 3 -10.77 2.80 -8.00
N ALA A 4 -11.99 2.28 -7.97
CA ALA A 4 -13.18 3.11 -8.17
C ALA A 4 -13.29 4.15 -7.04
N ASP A 5 -13.66 5.39 -7.37
CA ASP A 5 -13.63 6.53 -6.43
C ASP A 5 -14.44 6.31 -5.15
N ILE A 6 -15.60 5.66 -5.25
CA ILE A 6 -16.46 5.33 -4.10
C ILE A 6 -15.74 4.35 -3.16
N PHE A 7 -15.16 3.30 -3.72
CA PHE A 7 -14.42 2.30 -2.94
C PHE A 7 -13.20 2.94 -2.28
N PHE A 8 -12.44 3.73 -3.04
CA PHE A 8 -11.26 4.43 -2.54
C PHE A 8 -11.59 5.34 -1.36
N ASN A 9 -12.65 6.15 -1.46
CA ASN A 9 -13.09 7.02 -0.36
C ASN A 9 -13.59 6.24 0.86
N ASN A 10 -14.31 5.12 0.65
CA ASN A 10 -14.80 4.29 1.74
C ASN A 10 -13.68 3.55 2.48
N CYS A 11 -12.55 3.25 1.83
CA CYS A 11 -11.41 2.64 2.50
C CYS A 11 -10.93 3.52 3.66
N PHE A 12 -10.68 4.81 3.40
CA PHE A 12 -10.18 5.73 4.41
C PHE A 12 -11.17 5.94 5.57
N LYS A 13 -12.48 5.97 5.29
CA LYS A 13 -13.51 6.07 6.34
C LYS A 13 -13.53 4.86 7.28
N ASN A 14 -13.03 3.70 6.83
CA ASN A 14 -13.01 2.46 7.59
C ASN A 14 -11.60 2.09 8.09
N GLY A 15 -10.64 3.03 8.06
CA GLY A 15 -9.26 2.76 8.48
C GLY A 15 -8.46 1.86 7.55
N LEU A 16 -8.94 1.63 6.31
CA LEU A 16 -8.22 0.87 5.29
C LEU A 16 -7.38 1.84 4.43
N LEU A 17 -6.11 1.49 4.23
CA LEU A 17 -5.17 2.24 3.39
C LEU A 17 -5.08 1.59 1.98
N PRO A 18 -5.72 2.18 0.95
CA PRO A 18 -5.55 1.75 -0.42
C PRO A 18 -4.28 2.37 -1.01
N ILE A 19 -3.35 1.51 -1.45
CA ILE A 19 -2.09 1.93 -2.08
C ILE A 19 -2.18 1.65 -3.60
N VAL A 20 -1.86 2.66 -4.40
CA VAL A 20 -1.83 2.55 -5.87
C VAL A 20 -0.37 2.44 -6.31
N LEU A 21 -0.07 1.41 -7.10
CA LEU A 21 1.24 1.14 -7.68
C LEU A 21 1.14 0.97 -9.20
N SER A 22 2.28 0.97 -9.88
CA SER A 22 2.31 0.60 -11.31
C SER A 22 1.91 -0.86 -11.48
N GLU A 23 1.44 -1.22 -12.67
CA GLU A 23 1.10 -2.61 -13.00
C GLU A 23 2.29 -3.55 -12.81
N SER A 24 3.48 -3.13 -13.27
CA SER A 24 4.72 -3.89 -13.10
C SER A 24 5.07 -4.17 -11.63
N GLN A 25 4.87 -3.18 -10.74
CA GLN A 25 5.13 -3.35 -9.31
C GLN A 25 4.12 -4.32 -8.67
N VAL A 26 2.85 -4.22 -9.07
CA VAL A 26 1.80 -5.13 -8.60
C VAL A 26 2.09 -6.57 -9.04
N ASP A 27 2.43 -6.77 -10.31
CA ASP A 27 2.79 -8.10 -10.85
C ASP A 27 4.01 -8.68 -10.14
N GLN A 28 5.03 -7.86 -9.87
CA GLN A 28 6.20 -8.27 -9.11
C GLN A 28 5.83 -8.77 -7.71
N LEU A 29 5.00 -8.02 -6.98
CA LEU A 29 4.55 -8.42 -5.64
C LEU A 29 3.72 -9.71 -5.68
N PHE A 30 2.86 -9.89 -6.68
CA PHE A 30 2.12 -11.15 -6.86
C PHE A 30 3.04 -12.35 -7.10
N ASN A 31 4.04 -12.19 -7.96
CA ASN A 31 5.03 -13.24 -8.21
C ASN A 31 5.81 -13.61 -6.95
N GLU A 32 6.18 -12.63 -6.13
CA GLU A 32 6.89 -12.86 -4.87
C GLU A 32 6.03 -13.58 -3.83
N VAL A 33 4.76 -13.19 -3.69
CA VAL A 33 3.80 -13.88 -2.81
C VAL A 33 3.60 -15.33 -3.24
N ALA A 34 3.51 -15.59 -4.55
CA ALA A 34 3.37 -16.95 -5.09
C ALA A 34 4.63 -17.81 -4.89
N ALA A 35 5.82 -17.20 -5.04
CA ALA A 35 7.10 -17.88 -4.88
C ALA A 35 7.45 -18.19 -3.41
N PHE A 36 7.02 -17.33 -2.48
CA PHE A 36 7.39 -17.43 -1.06
C PHE A 36 6.14 -17.52 -0.17
N PRO A 37 5.66 -18.75 0.14
CA PRO A 37 4.56 -18.93 1.08
C PRO A 37 4.86 -18.27 2.43
N GLY A 38 3.92 -17.43 2.90
CA GLY A 38 4.11 -16.64 4.12
C GLY A 38 4.84 -15.32 3.90
N TYR A 39 4.95 -14.84 2.65
CA TYR A 39 5.50 -13.53 2.32
C TYR A 39 4.87 -12.41 3.17
N GLN A 40 5.72 -11.58 3.77
CA GLN A 40 5.32 -10.43 4.57
C GLN A 40 6.06 -9.19 4.05
N LEU A 41 5.40 -8.05 4.06
CA LEU A 41 6.02 -6.76 3.80
C LEU A 41 5.54 -5.78 4.88
N THR A 42 6.28 -4.70 5.05
CA THR A 42 5.93 -3.64 6.01
C THR A 42 5.43 -2.42 5.26
N ILE A 43 4.35 -1.83 5.74
CA ILE A 43 3.86 -0.55 5.23
C ILE A 43 4.26 0.54 6.22
N ASP A 44 5.19 1.40 5.83
CA ASP A 44 5.54 2.59 6.58
C ASP A 44 4.73 3.77 6.03
N LEU A 45 3.63 4.09 6.70
CA LEU A 45 2.74 5.18 6.31
C LEU A 45 3.36 6.57 6.56
N GLU A 46 4.26 6.69 7.55
CA GLU A 46 4.89 7.97 7.87
C GLU A 46 5.90 8.35 6.77
N ARG A 47 6.71 7.39 6.32
CA ARG A 47 7.65 7.57 5.20
C ARG A 47 7.00 7.36 3.83
N GLN A 48 5.79 6.81 3.79
CA GLN A 48 5.05 6.44 2.58
C GLN A 48 5.83 5.45 1.69
N VAL A 49 6.37 4.40 2.31
CA VAL A 49 7.10 3.34 1.62
C VAL A 49 6.59 1.96 2.01
N ILE A 50 6.59 1.06 1.03
CA ILE A 50 6.44 -0.38 1.23
C ILE A 50 7.84 -0.94 1.39
N VAL A 51 8.14 -1.56 2.52
CA VAL A 51 9.43 -2.20 2.79
C VAL A 51 9.28 -3.70 2.60
N LYS A 52 9.96 -4.24 1.59
CA LYS A 52 9.98 -5.67 1.27
C LYS A 52 10.90 -6.44 2.23
N PRO A 53 10.78 -7.78 2.34
CA PRO A 53 11.64 -8.59 3.21
C PRO A 53 13.14 -8.38 3.03
N GLN A 54 13.55 -8.06 1.80
CA GLN A 54 14.95 -7.94 1.39
C GLN A 54 15.51 -6.51 1.63
N GLY A 55 14.68 -5.60 2.18
CA GLY A 55 15.05 -4.21 2.43
C GLY A 55 14.84 -3.26 1.24
N GLU A 56 14.34 -3.76 0.11
CA GLU A 56 13.92 -2.92 -1.00
C GLU A 56 12.67 -2.09 -0.60
N GLU A 57 12.69 -0.81 -0.93
CA GLU A 57 11.61 0.13 -0.63
C GLU A 57 10.89 0.54 -1.91
N ILE A 58 9.56 0.44 -1.91
CA ILE A 58 8.70 0.93 -3.00
C ILE A 58 7.95 2.17 -2.48
N PRO A 59 8.18 3.37 -3.04
CA PRO A 59 7.45 4.55 -2.63
C PRO A 59 5.99 4.47 -3.09
N PHE A 60 5.09 5.02 -2.28
CA PHE A 60 3.70 5.25 -2.66
C PHE A 60 3.24 6.65 -2.25
N GLU A 61 2.11 7.09 -2.81
CA GLU A 61 1.53 8.38 -2.47
C GLU A 61 0.17 8.22 -1.78
N VAL A 62 -0.04 9.00 -0.72
CA VAL A 62 -1.34 9.17 -0.09
C VAL A 62 -1.58 10.64 0.20
N ASN A 63 -2.82 11.10 0.05
CA ASN A 63 -3.17 12.48 0.37
C ASN A 63 -2.87 12.78 1.86
N ALA A 64 -2.25 13.93 2.15
CA ALA A 64 -1.82 14.31 3.50
C ALA A 64 -2.94 14.30 4.54
N PHE A 65 -4.15 14.75 4.19
CA PHE A 65 -5.30 14.73 5.09
C PHE A 65 -5.71 13.29 5.43
N ARG A 66 -5.72 12.41 4.44
CA ARG A 66 -6.07 10.99 4.63
C ARG A 66 -5.02 10.24 5.43
N LYS A 67 -3.74 10.53 5.18
CA LYS A 67 -2.62 10.03 6.00
C LYS A 67 -2.79 10.45 7.46
N TYR A 68 -3.11 11.72 7.70
CA TYR A 68 -3.35 12.22 9.05
C TYR A 68 -4.49 11.46 9.73
N CYS A 69 -5.64 11.26 9.07
CA CYS A 69 -6.73 10.47 9.62
C CYS A 69 -6.32 9.02 9.93
N LEU A 70 -5.59 8.36 9.03
CA LEU A 70 -5.15 6.97 9.26
C LEU A 70 -4.13 6.84 10.41
N LEU A 71 -3.27 7.84 10.62
CA LEU A 71 -2.30 7.85 11.72
C LEU A 71 -2.92 8.20 13.08
N ASN A 72 -4.01 8.97 13.10
CA ASN A 72 -4.58 9.51 14.34
C ASN A 72 -5.93 8.89 14.75
N GLY A 73 -6.54 8.07 13.90
CA GLY A 73 -7.86 7.47 14.14
C GLY A 73 -8.98 8.51 14.11
#